data_AF-A0A9D4IJ02-F1
#
_entry.id   AF-A0A9D4IJ02-F1
#
_cell.length_a   1.000
_cell.length_b   1.000
_cell.length_c   1.000
_cell.angle_alpha   90.00
_cell.angle_beta   90.00
_cell.angle_gamma   90.00
#
_symmetry.space_group_name_H-M   'P 1'
#
loop_
_entity.id
_entity.type
_entity.pdbx_description
1 polymer ?
#
loop_
_entity_poly.entity_id
_entity_poly.type
_entity_poly.pdbx_seq_one_letter_code
_entity_poly.pdbx_strand_id
1 'polypeptide(L)'
;MRHMMSWNGGGHQNKLALSPRRKSVIKQYVTAFHPKVASERSWQDSVVCKVNEALRRKEKRRESSPVPSHVPTNNSSEPQPHMFFGNEALMTPSIYYNM
;
A
#
# COMPACT_ATOMS: atom_id res chain seq x y z
N MET A 1 1.06 14.74 1.75
CA MET A 1 2.54 14.74 1.66
C MET A 1 3.07 13.37 2.06
N ARG A 2 3.88 12.70 1.22
CA ARG A 2 4.57 11.47 1.64
C ARG A 2 5.86 11.87 2.36
N HIS A 3 5.98 11.49 3.62
CA HIS A 3 7.13 11.87 4.44
C HIS A 3 8.27 10.90 4.19
N MET A 4 9.31 11.37 3.49
CA MET A 4 10.52 10.58 3.27
C MET A 4 11.22 10.38 4.61
N MET A 5 11.41 9.13 5.03
CA MET A 5 12.01 8.82 6.33
C MET A 5 13.51 8.61 6.25
N SER A 6 14.23 8.99 7.30
CA SER A 6 15.63 8.63 7.53
C SER A 6 15.83 8.28 9.00
N TRP A 7 16.97 7.65 9.33
CA TRP A 7 17.28 7.29 10.71
C TRP A 7 17.23 8.51 11.64
N ASN A 8 17.99 9.57 11.37
CA ASN A 8 18.05 10.77 12.24
C ASN A 8 17.05 11.87 11.86
N GLY A 9 16.33 11.74 10.75
CA GLY A 9 15.60 12.85 10.14
C GLY A 9 16.55 13.84 9.46
N GLY A 10 16.00 14.95 8.97
CA GLY A 10 16.77 16.08 8.43
C GLY A 10 17.31 15.92 7.01
N GLY A 11 18.19 16.85 6.62
CA GLY A 11 18.74 17.00 5.27
C GLY A 11 17.93 17.92 4.36
N HIS A 12 18.44 18.17 3.14
CA HIS A 12 17.88 19.11 2.14
C HIS A 12 16.43 18.82 1.70
N GLN A 13 15.86 17.69 2.12
CA GLN A 13 14.53 17.23 1.72
C GLN A 13 13.55 17.08 2.89
N ASN A 14 13.82 17.69 4.05
CA ASN A 14 12.92 17.66 5.22
C ASN A 14 12.48 16.24 5.61
N LYS A 15 13.41 15.28 5.62
CA LYS A 15 13.09 13.88 5.92
C LYS A 15 12.66 13.74 7.37
N LEU A 16 11.57 13.00 7.61
CA LEU A 16 11.15 12.68 8.97
C LEU A 16 12.09 11.65 9.60
N ALA A 17 12.38 11.83 10.88
CA ALA A 17 13.11 10.83 11.65
C ALA A 17 12.26 9.56 11.83
N LEU A 18 12.94 8.41 11.89
CA LEU A 18 12.29 7.19 12.36
C LEU A 18 11.77 7.39 13.79
N SER A 19 10.55 6.91 14.04
CA SER A 19 9.98 6.90 15.39
C SER A 19 10.92 6.18 16.37
N PRO A 20 11.04 6.64 17.64
CA PRO A 20 11.90 6.01 18.65
C PRO A 20 11.65 4.51 18.81
N ARG A 21 10.38 4.06 18.78
CA ARG A 21 10.01 2.65 18.87
C ARG A 21 10.62 1.81 17.74
N ARG A 22 10.56 2.27 16.50
CA ARG A 22 11.19 1.59 15.36
C ARG A 22 12.71 1.52 15.50
N LYS A 23 13.34 2.59 15.96
CA LYS A 23 14.79 2.59 16.23
C LYS A 23 15.15 1.56 17.30
N SER A 24 14.38 1.47 18.37
CA SER A 24 14.58 0.52 19.46
C SER A 24 14.48 -0.93 18.98
N VAL A 25 13.42 -1.29 18.24
CA VAL A 25 13.25 -2.64 17.69
C VAL A 25 14.41 -3.02 16.75
N ILE A 26 14.81 -2.11 15.86
CA ILE A 26 15.94 -2.33 14.95
C ILE A 26 17.23 -2.53 15.75
N LYS A 27 17.47 -1.70 16.79
CA LYS A 27 18.66 -1.81 17.64
C LYS A 27 18.71 -3.13 18.36
N GLN A 28 17.64 -3.51 19.06
CA GLN A 28 17.54 -4.80 19.77
C GLN A 28 17.76 -5.99 18.85
N TYR A 29 17.07 -6.01 17.71
CA TYR A 29 17.18 -7.11 16.75
C TYR A 29 18.60 -7.24 16.21
N VAL A 30 19.21 -6.15 15.74
CA VAL A 30 20.55 -6.18 15.18
C VAL A 30 21.60 -6.56 16.24
N THR A 31 21.50 -6.04 17.46
CA THR A 31 22.46 -6.36 18.53
C THR A 31 22.35 -7.80 19.01
N ALA A 32 21.17 -8.43 18.91
CA ALA A 32 20.99 -9.84 19.26
C ALA A 32 21.81 -10.77 18.36
N PHE A 33 21.89 -10.47 17.05
CA PHE A 33 22.64 -11.29 16.07
C PHE A 33 24.06 -10.77 15.80
N HIS A 34 24.30 -9.48 16.03
CA HIS A 34 25.57 -8.81 15.74
C HIS A 34 26.00 -7.93 16.91
N PRO A 35 26.42 -8.50 18.05
CA PRO A 35 26.80 -7.72 19.24
C PRO A 35 27.96 -6.75 18.98
N LYS A 36 28.82 -7.01 17.99
CA LYS A 36 29.95 -6.15 17.58
C LYS A 36 29.52 -4.75 17.12
N VAL A 37 28.26 -4.56 16.68
CA VAL A 37 27.73 -3.26 16.25
C VAL A 37 26.94 -2.54 17.35
N ALA A 38 27.03 -2.98 18.61
CA ALA A 38 26.32 -2.36 19.72
C ALA A 38 26.89 -1.00 20.14
N SER A 39 28.20 -0.77 19.90
CA SER A 39 28.84 0.53 20.12
C SER A 39 28.23 1.60 19.21
N GLU A 40 28.03 2.80 19.73
CA GLU A 40 27.38 3.87 18.98
C GLU A 40 28.15 4.23 17.69
N ARG A 41 29.48 4.16 17.71
CA ARG A 41 30.29 4.46 16.53
C ARG A 41 30.10 3.40 15.43
N SER A 42 30.20 2.11 15.78
CA SER A 42 30.00 1.03 14.80
C SER A 42 28.55 0.94 14.34
N TRP A 43 27.59 1.31 15.18
CA TRP A 43 26.18 1.45 14.83
C TRP A 43 25.95 2.49 13.72
N GLN A 44 26.49 3.69 13.91
CA GLN A 44 26.37 4.79 12.95
C GLN A 44 27.03 4.44 11.61
N ASP A 45 28.24 3.88 11.64
CA ASP A 45 29.00 3.60 10.42
C ASP A 45 28.39 2.46 9.61
N SER A 46 27.92 1.39 10.26
CA SER A 46 27.52 0.15 9.58
C SER A 46 26.01 -0.01 9.41
N VAL A 47 25.23 0.31 10.44
CA VAL A 47 23.81 -0.06 10.49
C VAL A 47 22.93 1.07 9.96
N VAL A 48 23.19 2.31 10.40
CA VAL A 48 22.40 3.48 10.00
C VAL A 48 22.43 3.68 8.48
N CYS A 49 23.60 3.54 7.85
CA CYS A 49 23.78 3.61 6.40
C CYS A 49 22.88 2.58 5.68
N LYS A 50 22.90 1.31 6.11
CA LYS A 50 22.10 0.24 5.50
C LYS A 50 20.60 0.46 5.67
N VAL A 51 20.17 0.95 6.83
CA VAL A 51 18.76 1.28 7.10
C VAL A 51 18.30 2.41 6.17
N ASN A 52 19.07 3.49 6.07
CA ASN A 52 18.75 4.61 5.18
C ASN A 52 18.68 4.18 3.70
N GLU A 53 19.60 3.33 3.25
CA GLU A 53 19.58 2.78 1.89
C GLU A 53 18.36 1.89 1.64
N ALA A 54 17.97 1.04 2.61
CA ALA A 54 16.77 0.25 2.50
C ALA A 54 15.49 1.11 2.42
N LEU A 55 15.43 2.20 3.18
CA LEU A 55 14.32 3.16 3.14
C LEU A 55 14.23 3.86 1.76
N ARG A 56 15.36 4.24 1.15
CA ARG A 56 15.40 4.82 -0.21
C ARG A 56 14.92 3.83 -1.28
N ARG A 57 15.35 2.56 -1.22
CA ARG A 57 14.96 1.54 -2.21
C ARG A 57 13.46 1.24 -2.19
N LYS A 58 12.85 1.19 -1.01
CA LYS A 58 11.39 1.00 -0.87
C LYS A 58 10.61 2.14 -1.54
N GLU A 59 11.13 3.35 -1.54
CA GLU A 59 10.50 4.47 -2.26
C GLU A 59 10.51 4.24 -3.77
N LYS A 60 11.68 3.92 -4.35
CA LYS A 60 11.83 3.70 -5.80
C LYS A 60 10.87 2.63 -6.34
N ARG A 61 10.65 1.54 -5.59
CA ARG A 61 9.74 0.46 -6.00
C ARG A 61 8.27 0.89 -6.02
N ARG A 62 7.87 1.82 -5.16
CA ARG A 62 6.48 2.31 -5.10
C ARG A 62 6.20 3.37 -6.16
N GLU A 63 7.22 4.15 -6.53
CA GLU A 63 7.12 5.10 -7.64
C GLU A 63 7.05 4.38 -8.99
N SER A 64 7.74 3.24 -9.14
CA SER A 64 7.73 2.44 -10.37
C SER A 64 6.55 1.47 -10.49
N SER A 65 5.57 1.49 -9.58
CA SER A 65 4.39 0.64 -9.69
C SER A 65 3.38 1.32 -10.62
N PRO A 66 3.07 0.78 -11.81
CA PRO A 66 1.98 1.29 -12.62
C PRO A 66 0.69 1.06 -11.83
N VAL A 67 0.03 2.14 -11.43
CA VAL A 67 -1.36 2.05 -10.98
C VAL A 67 -2.16 1.57 -12.20
N PRO A 68 -2.95 0.48 -12.13
CA PRO A 68 -3.92 0.22 -13.18
C PRO A 68 -4.82 1.45 -13.23
N SER A 69 -4.79 2.16 -14.35
CA SER A 69 -5.69 3.29 -14.61
C SER A 69 -7.10 2.80 -14.36
N HIS A 70 -7.81 3.48 -13.46
CA HIS A 70 -9.24 3.35 -13.26
C HIS A 70 -9.91 3.19 -14.63
N VAL A 71 -10.49 2.02 -14.88
CA VAL A 71 -11.45 1.84 -15.97
C VAL A 71 -12.63 2.73 -15.59
N PRO A 72 -13.05 3.71 -16.42
CA PRO A 72 -14.25 4.47 -16.11
C PRO A 72 -15.43 3.50 -16.21
N THR A 73 -16.10 3.25 -15.08
CA THR A 73 -17.40 2.59 -15.04
C THR A 73 -18.40 3.44 -15.81
N ASN A 74 -18.69 3.02 -17.04
CA ASN A 74 -19.76 3.57 -17.84
C ASN A 74 -21.09 3.07 -17.26
N ASN A 75 -21.88 3.96 -16.65
CA ASN A 75 -23.27 3.71 -16.32
C ASN A 75 -24.15 4.67 -17.12
N SER A 76 -24.63 4.20 -18.28
CA SER A 76 -25.97 4.53 -18.77
C SER A 76 -26.42 3.50 -19.82
N SER A 77 -27.45 2.76 -19.43
CA SER A 77 -28.55 2.30 -20.28
C SER A 77 -28.25 1.20 -21.30
N GLU A 78 -28.15 -0.06 -20.84
CA GLU A 78 -28.44 -1.21 -21.70
C GLU A 78 -29.17 -2.29 -20.88
N PRO A 79 -30.45 -2.60 -21.15
CA PRO A 79 -31.17 -3.63 -20.42
C PRO A 79 -30.61 -5.01 -20.79
N GLN A 80 -30.17 -5.76 -19.79
CA GLN A 80 -29.66 -7.13 -19.93
C GLN A 80 -30.75 -8.03 -20.55
N PRO A 81 -30.50 -8.74 -21.66
CA PRO A 81 -31.42 -9.77 -22.12
C PRO A 81 -31.33 -10.96 -21.15
N HIS A 82 -32.32 -11.09 -20.28
CA HIS A 82 -32.48 -12.27 -19.45
C HIS A 82 -32.69 -13.51 -20.35
N MET A 83 -31.82 -14.51 -20.18
CA MET A 83 -31.85 -15.76 -20.92
C MET A 83 -33.07 -16.58 -20.46
N PHE A 84 -34.12 -16.65 -21.29
CA PHE A 84 -35.27 -17.53 -21.09
C PHE A 84 -34.92 -18.95 -21.58
N PHE A 85 -34.92 -19.93 -20.67
CA PHE A 85 -34.90 -21.35 -21.02
C PHE A 85 -36.35 -21.90 -21.01
N GLY A 86 -36.91 -22.11 -22.22
CA GLY A 86 -38.12 -22.92 -22.51
C GLY A 86 -39.43 -22.44 -21.87
N ASN A 87 -40.64 -22.77 -22.31
CA ASN A 87 -41.21 -23.47 -23.45
C ASN A 87 -42.75 -23.26 -23.33
N GLU A 88 -43.40 -22.89 -24.44
CA GLU A 88 -44.86 -22.82 -24.71
C GLU A 88 -45.88 -22.59 -23.57
N ALA A 89 -46.57 -21.44 -23.59
CA ALA A 89 -48.04 -21.36 -23.56
C ALA A 89 -48.52 -19.91 -23.76
N LEU A 90 -49.50 -19.73 -24.65
CA LEU A 90 -50.24 -18.50 -24.90
C LEU A 90 -51.10 -18.14 -23.67
N MET A 91 -51.08 -16.87 -23.24
CA MET A 91 -52.25 -16.02 -22.90
C MET A 91 -51.83 -14.83 -22.02
N THR A 92 -52.13 -13.62 -22.49
CA THR A 92 -52.31 -12.41 -21.65
C THR A 92 -53.67 -12.50 -20.92
N PRO A 93 -54.15 -11.54 -20.08
CA PRO A 93 -53.56 -10.28 -19.60
C PRO A 93 -53.80 -9.97 -18.09
N SER A 94 -53.33 -8.78 -17.67
CA SER A 94 -54.02 -7.84 -16.75
C SER A 94 -53.82 -7.93 -15.23
N ILE A 95 -53.20 -6.87 -14.72
CA ILE A 95 -53.55 -6.07 -13.52
C ILE A 95 -54.16 -6.84 -12.34
N TYR A 96 -53.42 -6.91 -11.24
CA TYR A 96 -53.99 -6.81 -9.90
C TYR A 96 -53.25 -5.74 -9.09
N TYR A 97 -53.97 -4.65 -8.82
CA TYR A 97 -53.70 -3.75 -7.69
C TYR A 97 -53.94 -4.52 -6.39
N ASN A 98 -53.10 -4.29 -5.38
CA ASN A 98 -53.47 -4.56 -3.99
C ASN A 98 -52.92 -3.45 -3.08
N MET A 99 -53.88 -2.77 -2.44
CA MET A 99 -53.84 -1.69 -1.44
C MET A 99 -53.46 -0.29 -1.90
#